data_AF-A0A7M5V269-F1
#
_entry.id   AF-A0A7M5V269-F1
#
_cell.length_a   1.000
_cell.length_b   1.000
_cell.length_c   1.000
_cell.angle_alpha   90.00
_cell.angle_beta   90.00
_cell.angle_gamma   90.00
#
_symmetry.space_group_name_H-M   'P 1'
#
loop_
_entity.id
_entity.type
_entity.pdbx_description
1 polymer ?
#
loop_
_entity_poly.entity_id
_entity_poly.type
_entity_poly.pdbx_seq_one_letter_code
_entity_poly.pdbx_strand_id
1 'polypeptide(L)'
;MLENYGGNTRLYGSSQDVIDGIQSTRINYADQMVGIGSTPEGIDQNPINFELLYEMTYRGNEKIDRYDWMHNYIKRRYNDKKGVSLAAWDVLWKEVYNAHGVHNGGNPQGRVTNQKPYLTTKWPTMLWYNPQDVHEA
;
A
#
# COMPACT_ATOMS: atom_id res chain seq x y z
N MET A 1 4.23 4.94 -9.45
CA MET A 1 4.30 4.54 -8.02
C MET A 1 5.70 4.03 -7.72
N LEU A 2 6.40 4.67 -6.77
CA LEU A 2 7.73 4.21 -6.36
C LEU A 2 7.60 3.01 -5.41
N GLU A 3 6.72 3.08 -4.41
CA GLU A 3 6.35 1.99 -3.48
C GLU A 3 7.49 1.49 -2.56
N ASN A 4 8.58 0.98 -3.11
CA ASN A 4 9.66 0.34 -2.37
C ASN A 4 10.99 1.09 -2.47
N TYR A 5 11.70 1.15 -1.36
CA TYR A 5 13.06 1.67 -1.27
C TYR A 5 13.99 0.55 -0.77
N GLY A 6 15.10 0.32 -1.44
CA GLY A 6 16.18 -0.60 -1.07
C GLY A 6 15.79 -2.08 -0.97
N GLY A 7 14.70 -2.52 -1.62
CA GLY A 7 14.22 -3.91 -1.53
C GLY A 7 13.75 -4.31 -0.14
N ASN A 8 13.33 -3.34 0.68
CA ASN A 8 13.04 -3.59 2.08
C ASN A 8 11.66 -4.23 2.25
N THR A 9 11.63 -5.33 2.99
CA THR A 9 10.39 -6.06 3.28
C THR A 9 9.65 -5.44 4.47
N ARG A 10 8.39 -5.04 4.24
CA ARG A 10 7.43 -4.63 5.26
C ARG A 10 6.02 -4.62 4.67
N LEU A 11 5.00 -4.70 5.52
CA LEU A 11 3.64 -4.38 5.11
C LEU A 11 3.51 -2.85 5.02
N TYR A 12 3.17 -2.36 3.85
CA TYR A 12 3.04 -0.93 3.58
C TYR A 12 2.19 -0.71 2.33
N GLY A 13 1.40 0.35 2.33
CA GLY A 13 0.78 0.89 1.13
C GLY A 13 0.03 2.17 1.43
N SER A 14 -0.29 2.90 0.36
CA SER A 14 -1.14 4.08 0.42
C SER A 14 -2.15 3.99 -0.73
N SER A 15 -3.06 3.02 -0.64
CA SER A 15 -3.92 2.68 -1.77
C SER A 15 -4.83 3.85 -2.18
N GLN A 16 -5.28 4.65 -1.21
CA GLN A 16 -6.11 5.82 -1.48
C GLN A 16 -5.33 6.90 -2.23
N ASP A 17 -4.10 7.23 -1.79
CA ASP A 17 -3.27 8.23 -2.48
C ASP A 17 -2.90 7.77 -3.91
N VAL A 18 -2.74 6.45 -4.12
CA VAL A 18 -2.54 5.88 -5.46
C VAL A 18 -3.77 6.09 -6.35
N ILE A 19 -4.96 5.75 -5.84
CA ILE A 19 -6.23 5.90 -6.58
C ILE A 19 -6.46 7.38 -6.92
N ASP A 20 -6.42 8.24 -5.90
CA ASP A 20 -6.70 9.67 -6.03
C ASP A 20 -5.64 10.36 -6.88
N GLY A 21 -4.37 10.04 -6.70
CA GLY A 21 -3.27 10.60 -7.49
C GLY A 21 -3.42 10.29 -8.98
N ILE A 22 -3.78 9.05 -9.32
CA ILE A 22 -3.99 8.66 -10.72
C ILE A 22 -5.23 9.33 -11.30
N GLN A 23 -6.37 9.25 -10.60
CA GLN A 23 -7.63 9.81 -11.11
C GLN A 23 -7.58 11.34 -11.24
N SER A 24 -7.04 12.04 -10.24
CA SER A 24 -6.88 13.50 -10.30
C SER A 24 -5.93 13.92 -11.41
N THR A 25 -4.82 13.19 -11.63
CA THR A 25 -3.89 13.50 -12.72
C THR A 25 -4.54 13.26 -14.09
N ARG A 26 -5.31 12.18 -14.24
CA ARG A 26 -6.05 11.91 -15.50
C ARG A 26 -7.05 13.02 -15.84
N ILE A 27 -7.73 13.57 -14.83
CA ILE A 27 -8.72 14.63 -15.03
C ILE A 27 -8.04 15.97 -15.29
N ASN A 28 -7.06 16.34 -14.46
CA ASN A 28 -6.47 17.67 -14.47
C ASN A 28 -5.40 17.85 -15.56
N TYR A 29 -4.81 16.75 -16.04
CA TYR A 29 -3.71 16.75 -17.02
C TYR A 29 -3.99 15.76 -18.17
N ALA A 30 -5.26 15.64 -18.59
CA ALA A 30 -5.70 14.70 -19.61
C ALA A 30 -4.87 14.76 -20.91
N ASP A 31 -4.46 15.96 -21.33
CA ASP A 31 -3.69 16.18 -22.57
C ASP A 31 -2.17 15.94 -22.42
N GLN A 32 -1.67 15.78 -21.19
CA GLN A 32 -0.24 15.64 -20.89
C GLN A 32 0.11 14.26 -20.32
N MET A 33 -0.82 13.64 -19.61
CA MET A 33 -0.62 12.34 -18.98
C MET A 33 -0.72 11.22 -20.02
N VAL A 34 0.42 10.70 -20.46
CA VAL A 34 0.49 9.62 -21.46
C VAL A 34 0.50 8.21 -20.86
N GLY A 35 0.61 8.08 -19.54
CA GLY A 35 0.62 6.77 -18.89
C GLY A 35 0.87 6.81 -17.38
N ILE A 36 0.85 5.62 -16.77
CA ILE A 36 1.26 5.35 -15.39
C ILE A 36 2.25 4.19 -15.37
N GLY A 37 3.02 4.09 -14.30
CA GLY A 37 3.95 2.97 -14.12
C GLY A 37 4.45 2.86 -12.69
N SER A 38 5.19 1.78 -12.41
CA SER A 38 5.89 1.59 -11.14
C SER A 38 7.41 1.69 -11.32
N THR A 39 8.10 2.22 -10.32
CA THR A 39 9.56 2.33 -10.28
C THR A 39 10.10 1.91 -8.90
N PRO A 40 9.81 0.70 -8.43
CA PRO A 40 10.31 0.25 -7.13
C PRO A 40 11.82 -0.01 -7.19
N GLU A 41 12.52 0.32 -6.10
CA GLU A 41 13.92 -0.07 -5.95
C GLU A 41 14.07 -1.59 -5.72
N GLY A 42 13.01 -2.26 -5.26
CA GLY A 42 12.95 -3.72 -5.19
C GLY A 42 11.52 -4.28 -5.29
N ILE A 43 11.41 -5.45 -5.93
CA ILE A 43 10.16 -6.19 -6.15
C ILE A 43 10.03 -7.35 -5.14
N ASP A 44 9.09 -8.27 -5.37
CA ASP A 44 8.79 -9.44 -4.50
C ASP A 44 8.19 -9.12 -3.12
N GLN A 45 7.49 -7.99 -3.03
CA GLN A 45 6.79 -7.56 -1.82
C GLN A 45 5.48 -6.83 -2.19
N ASN A 46 4.54 -6.75 -1.24
CA ASN A 46 3.25 -6.06 -1.36
C ASN A 46 2.56 -6.17 -2.75
N PRO A 47 2.27 -7.39 -3.24
CA PRO A 47 1.72 -7.58 -4.60
C PRO A 47 0.41 -6.82 -4.85
N ILE A 48 -0.38 -6.62 -3.79
CA ILE A 48 -1.65 -5.89 -3.85
C ILE A 48 -1.49 -4.44 -4.32
N ASN A 49 -0.38 -3.76 -3.97
CA ASN A 49 -0.13 -2.38 -4.39
C ASN A 49 0.13 -2.30 -5.90
N PHE A 50 0.91 -3.25 -6.43
CA PHE A 50 1.23 -3.31 -7.85
C PHE A 50 0.01 -3.71 -8.69
N GLU A 51 -0.77 -4.67 -8.22
CA GLU A 51 -2.00 -5.08 -8.91
C GLU A 51 -3.00 -3.92 -8.97
N LEU A 52 -3.18 -3.18 -7.86
CA LEU A 52 -3.99 -1.96 -7.85
C LEU A 52 -3.51 -0.96 -8.90
N LEU A 53 -2.23 -0.60 -8.87
CA LEU A 53 -1.64 0.34 -9.82
C LEU A 53 -1.90 -0.07 -11.28
N TYR A 54 -1.64 -1.33 -11.63
CA TYR A 54 -1.77 -1.77 -13.00
C TYR A 54 -3.24 -1.89 -13.43
N GLU A 55 -4.15 -2.26 -12.53
CA GLU A 55 -5.58 -2.28 -12.83
C GLU A 55 -6.10 -0.86 -13.15
N MET A 56 -5.58 0.18 -12.49
CA MET A 56 -5.91 1.59 -12.78
C MET A 56 -5.58 2.03 -14.22
N THR A 57 -4.78 1.27 -14.98
CA THR A 57 -4.57 1.55 -16.41
C THR A 57 -5.85 1.34 -17.22
N TYR A 58 -6.66 0.34 -16.86
CA TYR A 58 -7.85 -0.11 -17.60
C TYR A 58 -9.15 0.52 -17.10
N ARG A 59 -9.15 1.09 -15.90
CA ARG A 59 -10.34 1.66 -15.23
C ARG A 59 -10.74 3.05 -15.75
N GLY A 60 -9.84 3.76 -16.43
CA GLY A 60 -10.11 5.12 -16.92
C GLY A 60 -10.45 6.09 -15.77
N ASN A 61 -11.61 6.73 -15.85
CA ASN A 61 -12.13 7.67 -14.84
C ASN A 61 -13.21 7.05 -13.93
N GLU A 62 -13.36 5.72 -13.95
CA GLU A 62 -14.27 5.01 -13.04
C GLU A 62 -13.90 5.32 -11.59
N LYS A 63 -14.90 5.67 -10.76
CA LYS A 63 -14.72 5.81 -9.32
C LYS A 63 -14.51 4.42 -8.71
N ILE A 64 -13.48 4.29 -7.88
CA ILE A 64 -13.12 3.02 -7.26
C ILE A 64 -13.20 3.20 -5.76
N ASP A 65 -13.99 2.34 -5.12
CA ASP A 65 -13.91 2.16 -3.68
C ASP A 65 -12.79 1.17 -3.35
N ARG A 66 -11.88 1.59 -2.47
CA ARG A 66 -10.69 0.80 -2.14
C ARG A 66 -11.01 -0.49 -1.37
N TYR A 67 -12.11 -0.54 -0.61
CA TYR A 67 -12.51 -1.73 0.13
C TYR A 67 -13.18 -2.73 -0.80
N ASP A 68 -14.10 -2.29 -1.66
CA ASP A 68 -14.71 -3.15 -2.68
C ASP A 68 -13.65 -3.74 -3.61
N TRP A 69 -12.67 -2.94 -4.03
CA TRP A 69 -11.55 -3.41 -4.83
C TRP A 69 -10.74 -4.48 -4.09
N MET A 70 -10.37 -4.21 -2.82
CA MET A 70 -9.61 -5.14 -1.99
C MET A 70 -10.38 -6.44 -1.74
N HIS A 71 -11.68 -6.38 -1.42
CA HIS A 71 -12.51 -7.57 -1.21
C HIS A 71 -12.53 -8.46 -2.44
N ASN A 72 -12.64 -7.87 -3.63
CA ASN A 72 -12.57 -8.60 -4.88
C ASN A 72 -11.17 -9.20 -5.12
N TYR A 73 -10.10 -8.49 -4.72
CA TYR A 73 -8.73 -8.99 -4.75
C TYR A 73 -8.51 -10.21 -3.86
N ILE A 74 -9.00 -10.18 -2.63
CA ILE A 74 -8.87 -11.30 -1.69
C ILE A 74 -9.65 -12.53 -2.17
N LYS A 75 -10.86 -12.34 -2.71
CA LYS A 75 -11.66 -13.42 -3.30
C LYS A 75 -10.93 -14.11 -4.46
N ARG A 76 -10.38 -13.34 -5.41
CA ARG A 76 -9.66 -13.91 -6.57
C ARG A 76 -8.33 -14.55 -6.17
N ARG A 77 -7.65 -14.02 -5.16
CA ARG A 77 -6.34 -14.51 -4.72
C ARG A 77 -6.42 -15.80 -3.89
N TYR A 78 -7.35 -15.88 -2.96
CA TYR A 78 -7.39 -16.97 -1.98
C TYR A 78 -8.59 -17.90 -2.11
N ASN A 79 -9.62 -17.52 -2.87
CA ASN A 79 -10.88 -18.27 -2.95
C ASN A 79 -11.48 -18.54 -1.55
N ASP A 80 -11.40 -17.55 -0.66
CA ASP A 80 -11.79 -17.68 0.74
C ASP A 80 -13.32 -17.78 0.89
N LYS A 81 -13.80 -18.99 1.17
CA LYS A 81 -15.23 -19.29 1.37
C LYS A 81 -15.74 -18.97 2.77
N LYS A 82 -14.85 -18.86 3.76
CA LYS A 82 -15.21 -18.67 5.18
C LYS A 82 -15.09 -17.21 5.63
N GLY A 83 -14.46 -16.35 4.83
CA GLY A 83 -14.31 -14.91 5.09
C GLY A 83 -13.25 -14.59 6.14
N VAL A 84 -12.45 -15.56 6.56
CA VAL A 84 -11.38 -15.36 7.57
C VAL A 84 -10.25 -14.52 6.99
N SER A 85 -9.82 -14.82 5.76
CA SER A 85 -8.82 -14.01 5.06
C SER A 85 -9.36 -12.61 4.80
N LEU A 86 -10.63 -12.49 4.43
CA LEU A 86 -11.24 -11.17 4.21
C LEU A 86 -11.20 -10.29 5.47
N ALA A 87 -11.59 -10.84 6.63
CA ALA A 87 -11.57 -10.12 7.89
C ALA A 87 -10.16 -9.67 8.31
N ALA A 88 -9.16 -10.53 8.17
CA ALA A 88 -7.76 -10.17 8.41
C ALA A 88 -7.31 -9.04 7.47
N TRP A 89 -7.66 -9.14 6.18
CA TRP A 89 -7.31 -8.13 5.20
C TRP A 89 -8.02 -6.80 5.40
N ASP A 90 -9.26 -6.77 5.91
CA ASP A 90 -9.92 -5.52 6.30
C ASP A 90 -9.10 -4.74 7.34
N VAL A 91 -8.56 -5.45 8.33
CA VAL A 91 -7.68 -4.85 9.35
C VAL A 91 -6.39 -4.37 8.71
N LEU A 92 -5.68 -5.20 7.95
CA LEU A 92 -4.43 -4.80 7.29
C LEU A 92 -4.65 -3.62 6.32
N TRP A 93 -5.79 -3.59 5.63
CA TRP A 93 -6.13 -2.55 4.66
C TRP A 93 -6.37 -1.20 5.32
N LYS A 94 -7.05 -1.21 6.47
CA LYS A 94 -7.27 -0.03 7.32
C LYS A 94 -5.98 0.47 7.97
N GLU A 95 -5.07 -0.46 8.34
CA GLU A 95 -3.87 -0.18 9.10
C GLU A 95 -2.64 0.02 8.19
N VAL A 96 -1.88 -1.05 7.92
CA VAL A 96 -0.57 -0.99 7.24
C VAL A 96 -0.64 -0.52 5.78
N TYR A 97 -1.77 -0.74 5.09
CA TYR A 97 -1.98 -0.29 3.70
C TYR A 97 -2.70 1.07 3.58
N ASN A 98 -2.81 1.80 4.68
CA ASN A 98 -3.41 3.13 4.77
C ASN A 98 -2.42 4.21 5.22
N ALA A 99 -1.18 4.16 4.73
CA ALA A 99 -0.19 5.18 5.05
C ALA A 99 -0.55 6.51 4.37
N HIS A 100 -0.40 7.62 5.09
CA HIS A 100 -0.68 8.97 4.57
C HIS A 100 0.31 10.01 5.11
N GLY A 101 0.38 11.15 4.42
CA GLY A 101 1.11 12.34 4.88
C GLY A 101 2.61 12.07 5.05
N VAL A 102 3.16 12.37 6.24
CA VAL A 102 4.59 12.21 6.57
C VAL A 102 5.07 10.75 6.59
N HIS A 103 4.15 9.79 6.48
CA HIS A 103 4.43 8.36 6.39
C HIS A 103 4.53 7.86 4.94
N ASN A 104 4.28 8.72 3.96
CA ASN A 104 4.52 8.42 2.55
C ASN A 104 6.01 8.46 2.22
N GLY A 105 6.50 7.44 1.50
CA GLY A 105 7.86 7.46 0.93
C GLY A 105 8.93 6.74 1.75
N GLY A 106 8.65 5.53 2.24
CA GLY A 106 9.77 4.64 2.58
C GLY A 106 10.48 4.91 3.91
N ASN A 107 10.03 5.88 4.72
CA ASN A 107 10.69 6.27 5.97
C ASN A 107 11.04 5.01 6.80
N PRO A 108 12.27 4.83 7.32
CA PRO A 108 12.76 3.61 8.00
C PRO A 108 12.04 3.24 9.31
N GLN A 109 10.81 3.71 9.50
CA GLN A 109 9.90 3.39 10.59
C GLN A 109 9.72 1.87 10.73
N GLY A 110 9.81 1.39 11.97
CA GLY A 110 9.55 -0.01 12.33
C GLY A 110 10.73 -0.99 12.19
N ARG A 111 11.96 -0.54 11.92
CA ARG A 111 13.09 -1.45 11.59
C ARG A 111 14.01 -1.82 12.76
N VAL A 112 13.48 -1.96 13.97
CA VAL A 112 14.33 -2.27 15.15
C VAL A 112 15.16 -3.54 14.94
N THR A 113 14.61 -4.55 14.27
CA THR A 113 15.27 -5.84 14.00
C THR A 113 16.43 -5.76 13.01
N ASN A 114 16.39 -4.84 12.04
CA ASN A 114 17.38 -4.74 10.96
C ASN A 114 18.28 -3.50 11.08
N GLN A 115 18.09 -2.69 12.13
CA GLN A 115 18.94 -1.54 12.41
C GLN A 115 20.18 -1.97 13.21
N LYS A 116 21.29 -1.27 12.97
CA LYS A 116 22.49 -1.42 13.81
C LYS A 116 22.11 -1.09 15.26
N PRO A 117 22.47 -1.94 16.24
CA PRO A 117 22.14 -1.70 17.64
C PRO A 117 22.66 -0.35 18.14
N TYR A 118 21.83 0.34 18.92
CA TYR A 118 22.14 1.59 19.59
C TYR A 118 21.27 1.69 20.86
N LEU A 119 21.63 2.58 21.79
CA LEU A 119 20.80 2.85 22.97
C LEU A 119 19.73 3.93 22.71
N THR A 120 19.93 4.80 21.70
CA THR A 120 19.02 5.87 21.33
C THR A 120 18.67 5.82 19.84
N THR A 121 17.38 5.85 19.51
CA THR A 121 16.91 5.69 18.14
C THR A 121 17.25 6.89 17.27
N LYS A 122 18.19 6.68 16.32
CA LYS A 122 18.48 7.67 15.27
C LYS A 122 17.31 7.87 14.29
N TRP A 123 16.41 6.90 14.20
CA TRP A 123 15.26 6.92 13.31
C TRP A 123 13.97 6.83 14.11
N PRO A 124 12.88 7.47 13.64
CA PRO A 124 11.58 7.36 14.30
C PRO A 124 11.11 5.90 14.32
N THR A 125 10.77 5.40 15.50
CA THR A 125 10.11 4.09 15.70
C THR A 125 8.59 4.17 15.60
N MET A 126 8.05 5.37 15.40
CA MET A 126 6.63 5.63 15.29
C MET A 126 6.03 4.89 14.09
N LEU A 127 4.99 4.11 14.36
CA LEU A 127 4.19 3.42 13.35
C LEU A 127 3.00 4.30 12.99
N TRP A 128 2.54 4.24 11.74
CA TRP A 128 1.36 4.98 11.27
C TRP A 128 0.04 4.24 11.51
N TYR A 129 0.13 3.09 12.18
CA TYR A 129 -0.95 2.14 12.39
C TYR A 129 -0.91 1.59 13.82
N ASN A 130 -2.01 0.97 14.25
CA ASN A 130 -2.10 0.29 15.54
C ASN A 130 -1.45 -1.10 15.49
N PRO A 131 -0.37 -1.37 16.25
CA PRO A 131 0.30 -2.67 16.22
C PRO A 131 -0.55 -3.82 16.75
N GLN A 132 -1.48 -3.53 17.67
CA GLN A 132 -2.36 -4.56 18.25
C GLN A 132 -3.33 -5.09 17.18
N ASP A 133 -3.93 -4.19 16.41
CA ASP A 133 -4.84 -4.55 15.31
C ASP A 133 -4.11 -5.43 14.28
N VAL A 134 -2.87 -5.07 13.92
CA VAL A 134 -2.05 -5.86 12.98
C VAL A 134 -1.62 -7.21 13.55
N HIS A 135 -1.44 -7.33 14.86
CA HIS A 135 -1.15 -8.61 15.51
C HIS A 135 -2.38 -9.53 15.54
N GLU A 136 -3.58 -8.96 15.61
CA GLU A 136 -4.84 -9.71 15.64
C GLU A 136 -5.31 -10.16 14.24
N ALA A 137 -4.84 -9.48 13.19
CA ALA A 137 -5.11 -9.80 11.78
C ALA A 137 -4.37 -11.06 11.30
#